data_AF-A0A7S2U3Y4-F1
#
_entry.id   AF-A0A7S2U3Y4-F1
#
_cell.length_a   1.000
_cell.length_b   1.000
_cell.length_c   1.000
_cell.angle_alpha   90.00
_cell.angle_beta   90.00
_cell.angle_gamma   90.00
#
_symmetry.space_group_name_H-M   'P 1'
#
loop_
_entity.id
_entity.type
_entity.pdbx_description
1 polymer ?
#
loop_
_entity_poly.entity_id
_entity_poly.type
_entity_poly.pdbx_seq_one_letter_code
_entity_poly.pdbx_strand_id
1 'polypeptide(L)'
;AVQSKGRFRVGLLDCSATLPSGKNLYERFKLKPKGSSSQLAFWVANGGSPRVMDPSSFRSTTDYDVARLATRIAKQTELKADLITSTKQLTKRCVEYKRGCVVVVNKGHVLADGAKKDLA
;
A
#
# COMPACT_ATOMS: atom_id res chain seq x y z
N ALA A 1 -11.26 15.83 4.66
CA ALA A 1 -10.26 16.53 3.82
C ALA A 1 -9.08 15.59 3.58
N VAL A 2 -8.67 15.39 2.32
CA VAL A 2 -7.47 14.62 1.99
C VAL A 2 -6.33 15.63 1.82
N GLN A 3 -5.37 15.64 2.75
CA GLN A 3 -4.18 16.48 2.62
C GLN A 3 -3.10 15.73 1.82
N SER A 4 -2.64 16.34 0.73
CA SER A 4 -1.55 15.85 -0.11
C SER A 4 -0.25 16.57 0.24
N LYS A 5 0.39 16.14 1.34
CA LYS A 5 1.82 16.38 1.59
C LYS A 5 2.45 15.06 2.04
N GLY A 6 2.55 14.09 1.12
CA GLY A 6 3.14 12.79 1.40
C GLY A 6 2.85 11.76 0.32
N ARG A 7 3.67 10.69 0.29
CA ARG A 7 3.58 9.50 -0.60
C ARG A 7 2.30 8.66 -0.39
N PHE A 8 1.34 9.14 0.39
CA PHE A 8 0.10 8.45 0.71
C PHE A 8 -0.97 9.46 1.07
N ARG A 9 -2.23 9.12 0.83
CA ARG A 9 -3.41 9.92 1.16
C ARG A 9 -4.00 9.43 2.47
N VAL A 10 -4.26 10.35 3.40
CA VAL A 10 -4.92 10.06 4.67
C VAL A 10 -6.34 10.62 4.62
N GLY A 11 -7.29 9.85 5.16
CA GLY A 11 -8.68 10.24 5.23
C GLY A 11 -9.40 9.48 6.34
N LEU A 12 -10.53 10.04 6.75
CA LEU A 12 -11.49 9.39 7.63
C LEU A 12 -12.63 8.87 6.77
N LEU A 13 -13.17 7.72 7.16
CA LEU A 13 -14.24 7.04 6.45
C LEU A 13 -15.21 6.45 7.46
N ASP A 14 -16.49 6.72 7.25
CA ASP A 14 -17.53 6.02 8.00
C ASP A 14 -17.60 4.56 7.50
N CYS A 15 -17.12 3.64 8.33
CA CYS A 15 -17.07 2.23 7.99
C CYS A 15 -18.45 1.55 8.03
N SER A 16 -19.45 2.19 8.64
CA SER A 16 -20.83 1.70 8.72
C SER A 16 -21.68 2.08 7.51
N ALA A 17 -21.25 3.08 6.75
CA ALA A 17 -21.95 3.53 5.56
C ALA A 17 -22.09 2.42 4.50
N THR A 18 -23.28 2.29 3.93
CA THR A 18 -23.59 1.32 2.89
C THR A 18 -22.90 1.71 1.58
N LEU A 19 -22.08 0.81 1.04
CA LEU A 19 -21.46 0.98 -0.28
C LEU A 19 -22.46 0.64 -1.39
N PRO A 20 -22.21 1.05 -2.65
CA PRO A 20 -23.04 0.69 -3.79
C PRO A 20 -23.27 -0.83 -3.98
N SER A 21 -22.42 -1.66 -3.37
CA SER A 21 -22.60 -3.11 -3.34
C SER A 21 -23.67 -3.61 -2.35
N GLY A 22 -24.36 -2.71 -1.63
CA GLY A 22 -25.33 -3.05 -0.58
C GLY A 22 -24.70 -3.53 0.75
N LYS A 23 -23.36 -3.50 0.85
CA LYS A 23 -22.58 -3.92 2.03
C LYS A 23 -21.83 -2.74 2.61
N ASN A 24 -21.57 -2.75 3.92
CA ASN A 24 -20.64 -1.78 4.54
C ASN A 24 -19.18 -2.24 4.39
N LEU A 25 -18.23 -1.41 4.84
CA LEU A 25 -16.79 -1.70 4.72
C LEU A 25 -16.36 -2.92 5.56
N TYR A 26 -16.96 -3.12 6.73
CA TYR A 26 -16.70 -4.27 7.59
C TYR A 26 -17.06 -5.58 6.89
N GLU A 27 -18.23 -5.64 6.27
CA GLU A 27 -18.73 -6.80 5.54
C GLU A 27 -17.96 -7.05 4.24
N ARG A 28 -17.74 -5.99 3.46
CA ARG A 28 -17.11 -6.13 2.14
C ARG A 28 -15.67 -6.60 2.24
N PHE A 29 -14.92 -6.07 3.19
CA PHE A 29 -13.48 -6.34 3.34
C PHE A 29 -13.15 -7.22 4.54
N LYS A 30 -14.18 -7.74 5.23
CA LYS A 30 -14.03 -8.58 6.43
C LYS A 30 -13.16 -7.90 7.49
N LEU A 31 -13.30 -6.59 7.63
CA LEU A 31 -12.53 -5.80 8.59
C LEU A 31 -13.09 -6.04 9.97
N LYS A 32 -12.23 -6.46 10.90
CA LYS A 32 -12.56 -6.61 12.31
C LYS A 32 -11.60 -5.75 13.12
N PRO A 33 -12.10 -4.89 14.03
CA PRO A 33 -11.22 -4.20 14.97
C PRO A 33 -10.42 -5.24 15.76
N LYS A 34 -9.14 -4.97 15.96
CA LYS A 34 -8.30 -5.78 16.84
C LYS A 34 -8.42 -5.22 18.26
N GLY A 35 -8.92 -6.04 19.19
CA GLY A 35 -9.11 -5.66 20.59
C GLY A 35 -10.41 -4.90 20.87
N SER A 36 -10.49 -4.21 22.01
CA SER A 36 -11.67 -3.48 22.48
C SER A 36 -11.85 -2.08 21.89
N SER A 37 -10.95 -1.67 20.98
CA SER A 37 -10.96 -0.34 20.35
C SER A 37 -12.07 -0.23 19.30
N SER A 38 -12.92 0.78 19.42
CA SER A 38 -13.93 1.16 18.41
C SER A 38 -13.33 1.81 17.16
N GLN A 39 -12.07 2.25 17.23
CA GLN A 39 -11.38 2.89 16.11
C GLN A 39 -10.59 1.85 15.30
N LEU A 40 -10.93 1.75 14.01
CA LEU A 40 -10.25 0.89 13.04
C LEU A 40 -9.39 1.76 12.13
N ALA A 41 -8.08 1.53 12.14
CA ALA A 41 -7.18 2.07 11.12
C ALA A 41 -6.75 0.97 10.18
N PHE A 42 -6.73 1.25 8.88
CA PHE A 42 -6.25 0.34 7.85
C PHE A 42 -5.56 1.12 6.74
N TRP A 43 -4.73 0.44 5.96
CA TRP A 43 -4.15 0.99 4.74
C TRP A 43 -4.56 0.17 3.52
N VAL A 44 -4.58 0.83 2.36
CA VAL A 44 -4.87 0.23 1.06
C VAL A 44 -3.76 0.68 0.10
N ALA A 45 -3.19 -0.26 -0.66
CA ALA A 45 -2.21 0.07 -1.68
C ALA A 45 -2.26 -0.93 -2.84
N ASN A 46 -1.84 -0.46 -4.02
CA ASN A 46 -1.58 -1.28 -5.22
C ASN A 46 -2.78 -2.16 -5.61
N GLY A 47 -4.00 -1.63 -5.51
CA GLY A 47 -5.24 -2.35 -5.83
C GLY A 47 -5.57 -3.53 -4.90
N GLY A 48 -4.79 -3.73 -3.83
CA GLY A 48 -4.99 -4.82 -2.87
C GLY A 48 -6.11 -4.55 -1.88
N SER A 49 -6.53 -5.61 -1.18
CA SER A 49 -7.49 -5.50 -0.08
C SER A 49 -6.94 -4.68 1.09
N PRO A 50 -7.81 -3.96 1.84
CA PRO A 50 -7.38 -3.20 3.00
C PRO A 50 -6.72 -4.06 4.08
N ARG A 51 -5.69 -3.53 4.73
CA ARG A 51 -4.97 -4.21 5.82
C ARG A 51 -5.09 -3.43 7.12
N VAL A 52 -5.65 -4.08 8.15
CA VAL A 52 -5.86 -3.49 9.47
C VAL A 52 -4.51 -3.26 10.17
N MET A 53 -4.35 -2.05 10.70
CA MET A 53 -3.19 -1.64 11.49
C MET A 53 -3.34 -2.11 12.93
N ASP A 54 -2.21 -2.41 13.57
CA ASP A 54 -2.21 -2.79 14.98
C ASP A 54 -2.49 -1.55 15.84
N PRO A 55 -3.42 -1.60 16.82
CA PRO A 55 -3.70 -0.48 17.71
C PRO A 55 -2.46 0.06 18.46
N SER A 56 -1.47 -0.81 18.73
CA SER A 56 -0.19 -0.39 19.32
C SER A 56 0.58 0.63 18.47
N SER A 57 0.29 0.69 17.16
CA SER A 57 0.89 1.66 16.24
C SER A 57 0.48 3.11 16.52
N PHE A 58 -0.59 3.32 17.29
CA PHE A 58 -1.17 4.64 17.59
C PHE A 58 -1.03 5.07 19.05
N ARG A 59 -0.22 4.34 19.85
CA ARG A 59 -0.11 4.56 21.31
C ARG A 59 0.53 5.89 21.72
N SER A 60 1.14 6.62 20.80
CA SER A 60 1.84 7.86 21.13
C SER A 60 1.66 8.88 20.00
N THR A 61 1.38 10.12 20.39
CA THR A 61 1.01 11.24 19.52
C THR A 61 2.16 12.21 19.27
N THR A 62 3.40 11.82 19.59
CA THR A 62 4.56 12.67 19.28
C THR A 62 4.81 12.72 17.77
N ASP A 63 5.37 13.83 17.28
CA ASP A 63 5.75 13.97 15.87
C ASP A 63 6.69 12.84 15.40
N TYR A 64 7.53 12.33 16.30
CA TYR A 64 8.41 11.18 16.04
C TYR A 64 7.62 9.90 15.74
N ASP A 65 6.53 9.64 16.46
CA ASP A 65 5.69 8.47 16.24
C ASP A 65 4.90 8.56 14.93
N VAL A 66 4.47 9.76 14.55
CA VAL A 66 3.83 10.03 13.26
C VAL A 66 4.80 9.74 12.11
N ALA A 67 6.05 10.20 12.19
CA ALA A 67 7.08 9.93 11.18
C ALA A 67 7.41 8.43 11.08
N ARG A 68 7.47 7.72 12.21
CA ARG A 68 7.68 6.26 12.25
C ARG A 68 6.53 5.51 11.61
N LEU A 69 5.28 5.92 11.88
CA LEU A 69 4.09 5.34 11.29
C LEU A 69 4.07 5.54 9.77
N ALA A 70 4.36 6.75 9.31
CA ALA A 70 4.49 7.09 7.90
C ALA A 70 5.54 6.23 7.19
N THR A 71 6.72 6.06 7.79
CA THR A 71 7.80 5.22 7.25
C THR A 71 7.39 3.75 7.15
N ARG A 72 6.69 3.24 8.16
CA ARG A 72 6.19 1.86 8.17
C ARG A 72 5.16 1.63 7.06
N ILE A 73 4.21 2.55 6.89
CA ILE A 73 3.20 2.46 5.83
C ILE A 73 3.88 2.56 4.45
N ALA A 74 4.80 3.51 4.27
CA ALA A 74 5.54 3.65 3.01
C ALA A 74 6.27 2.36 2.61
N LYS A 75 6.95 1.69 3.56
CA LYS A 75 7.61 0.40 3.30
C LYS A 75 6.64 -0.73 2.96
N GLN A 76 5.44 -0.72 3.53
CA GLN A 76 4.41 -1.74 3.27
C GLN A 76 3.68 -1.53 1.95
N THR A 77 3.69 -0.31 1.43
CA THR A 77 2.99 0.11 0.21
C THR A 77 3.91 0.26 -1.00
N GLU A 78 5.23 0.16 -0.79
CA GLU A 78 6.25 0.23 -1.84
C GLU A 78 5.99 -0.80 -2.95
N LEU A 79 5.99 -0.32 -4.19
CA LEU A 79 5.92 -1.18 -5.37
C LEU A 79 7.19 -2.04 -5.44
N LYS A 80 7.00 -3.36 -5.50
CA LYS A 80 8.09 -4.30 -5.73
C LYS A 80 8.37 -4.34 -7.22
N ALA A 81 9.44 -3.68 -7.64
CA ALA A 81 10.02 -3.81 -8.96
C ALA A 81 11.33 -4.59 -8.85
N ASP A 82 11.54 -5.52 -9.76
CA ASP A 82 12.80 -6.23 -9.93
C ASP A 82 13.50 -5.72 -11.19
N LEU A 83 14.80 -5.51 -11.11
CA LEU A 83 15.60 -5.27 -12.31
C LEU A 83 15.75 -6.60 -13.06
N ILE A 84 15.32 -6.62 -14.31
CA ILE A 84 15.44 -7.77 -15.19
C ILE A 84 16.62 -7.54 -16.13
N THR A 85 17.69 -8.33 -15.97
CA THR A 85 18.93 -8.16 -16.76
C THR A 85 19.11 -9.22 -17.84
N SER A 86 18.20 -10.19 -17.94
CA SER A 86 18.26 -11.26 -18.93
C SER A 86 16.88 -11.76 -19.34
N THR A 87 16.80 -12.31 -20.56
CA THR A 87 15.59 -12.94 -21.08
C THR A 87 15.11 -14.08 -20.19
N LYS A 88 16.02 -14.87 -19.60
CA LYS A 88 15.66 -15.97 -18.68
C LYS A 88 14.96 -15.46 -17.41
N GLN A 89 15.41 -14.33 -16.85
CA GLN A 89 14.74 -13.71 -15.71
C GLN A 89 13.39 -13.12 -16.10
N LEU A 90 13.28 -12.52 -17.29
CA LEU A 90 12.01 -12.01 -17.82
C LEU A 90 10.99 -13.13 -17.94
N THR A 91 11.35 -14.25 -18.58
CA THR A 91 10.45 -15.38 -18.77
C THR A 91 9.94 -15.91 -17.44
N LYS A 92 10.85 -16.20 -16.51
CA LYS A 92 10.51 -16.78 -15.21
C LYS A 92 9.64 -15.86 -14.34
N ARG A 93 9.94 -14.55 -14.32
CA ARG A 93 9.28 -13.61 -13.39
C ARG A 93 8.04 -12.95 -13.96
N CYS A 94 7.93 -12.85 -15.29
CA CYS A 94 6.93 -12.03 -15.95
C CYS A 94 6.03 -12.85 -16.89
N VAL A 95 6.63 -13.68 -17.75
CA VAL A 95 5.89 -14.43 -18.80
C VAL A 95 5.20 -15.66 -18.24
N GLU A 96 5.91 -16.45 -17.43
CA GLU A 96 5.36 -17.66 -16.79
C GLU A 96 4.42 -17.33 -15.62
N TYR A 97 4.37 -16.06 -15.18
CA TYR A 97 3.61 -15.64 -14.03
C TYR A 97 2.15 -15.32 -14.39
N LYS A 98 1.21 -16.10 -13.85
CA LYS A 98 -0.23 -16.06 -14.21
C LYS A 98 -1.00 -14.78 -13.85
N ARG A 99 -0.37 -13.78 -13.22
CA ARG A 99 -1.06 -12.58 -12.68
C ARG A 99 -0.92 -11.32 -13.53
N GLY A 100 -0.39 -11.44 -14.75
CA GLY A 100 -0.06 -10.28 -15.57
C GLY A 100 1.15 -9.55 -15.02
N CYS A 101 1.96 -8.98 -15.91
CA CYS A 101 3.20 -8.33 -15.55
C CYS A 101 3.38 -7.08 -16.40
N VAL A 102 3.87 -6.00 -15.78
CA VAL A 102 4.17 -4.75 -16.46
C VAL A 102 5.68 -4.65 -16.58
N VAL A 103 6.17 -4.57 -17.82
CA VAL A 103 7.59 -4.39 -18.12
C VAL A 103 7.81 -2.95 -18.53
N VAL A 104 8.62 -2.24 -17.77
CA VAL A 104 9.03 -0.87 -18.10
C VAL A 104 10.40 -0.96 -18.79
N VAL A 105 10.42 -0.74 -20.11
CA VAL A 105 11.66 -0.73 -20.89
C VAL A 105 12.13 0.72 -21.01
N ASN A 106 13.19 1.06 -20.28
CA ASN A 106 13.80 2.38 -20.40
C ASN A 106 14.85 2.35 -21.52
N LYS A 107 14.70 3.21 -22.54
CA LYS A 107 15.63 3.27 -23.69
C LYS A 107 16.97 3.88 -23.28
N GLY A 108 17.81 3.12 -22.58
CA GLY A 108 19.24 3.41 -22.40
C GLY A 108 19.69 3.93 -21.04
N HIS A 109 18.80 4.15 -20.06
CA HIS A 109 19.22 4.46 -18.69
C HIS A 109 18.91 3.28 -17.77
N VAL A 110 19.98 2.61 -17.32
CA VAL A 110 19.92 1.69 -16.17
C VAL A 110 19.37 2.51 -15.02
N LEU A 111 18.19 2.15 -14.53
CA LEU A 111 17.67 2.65 -13.26
C LEU A 111 18.66 2.15 -12.20
N ALA A 112 19.67 2.96 -11.89
CA ALA A 112 20.56 2.72 -10.76
C ALA A 112 19.71 2.48 -9.51
N ASP A 113 20.18 1.64 -8.59
CA ASP A 113 19.46 1.16 -7.40
C ASP A 113 18.79 2.25 -6.51
N GLY A 114 19.02 3.54 -6.80
CA GLY A 114 18.33 4.70 -6.21
C GLY A 114 17.07 5.21 -6.94
N ALA A 115 16.74 4.73 -8.15
CA ALA A 115 15.65 5.26 -8.98
C ALA A 115 14.27 4.66 -8.68
N LYS A 116 14.08 4.08 -7.49
CA LYS A 116 12.75 3.74 -6.95
C LYS A 116 11.89 4.97 -6.65
N LYS A 117 12.42 6.19 -6.81
CA LYS A 117 11.73 7.44 -6.48
C LYS A 117 10.81 7.98 -7.57
N ASP A 118 10.98 7.57 -8.83
CA ASP A 118 10.36 8.28 -9.96
C ASP A 118 9.26 7.49 -10.69
N LEU A 119 8.73 6.45 -10.07
CA LEU A 119 7.54 5.70 -10.53
C LEU A 119 6.35 5.89 -9.56
N ALA A 120 6.23 7.08 -8.96
CA ALA A 120 5.14 7.48 -8.06
C ALA A 120 4.09 8.34 -8.78
#